data_AF-A0A930NPF6-F1
#
_entry.id   AF-A0A930NPF6-F1
#
_cell.length_a   1.000
_cell.length_b   1.000
_cell.length_c   1.000
_cell.angle_alpha   90.00
_cell.angle_beta   90.00
_cell.angle_gamma   90.00
#
_symmetry.space_group_name_H-M   'P 1'
#
loop_
_entity.id
_entity.type
_entity.pdbx_description
1 polymer ?
#
loop_
_entity_poly.entity_id
_entity_poly.type
_entity_poly.pdbx_seq_one_letter_code
_entity_poly.pdbx_strand_id
1 'polypeptide(L)' 'ELGYEMEITDEAKEFVASKGYDVQFGARPLKRAIQNHIEDGLSELILSGEIKAGDTIKVSKEKDSEKLKFDIVSAE' A
#
# COMPACT_ATOMS: atom_id res chain seq x y z
N GLU A 1 -2.17 17.00 8.41
CA GLU A 1 -2.60 15.80 7.68
C GLU A 1 -2.55 16.12 6.20
N LEU A 2 -2.02 15.21 5.37
CA LEU A 2 -1.81 15.44 3.92
C LEU A 2 -3.13 15.54 3.13
N GLY A 3 -4.27 15.26 3.77
CA GLY A 3 -5.60 15.45 3.20
C GLY A 3 -6.07 14.29 2.32
N TYR A 4 -5.42 13.13 2.37
CA TYR A 4 -5.81 11.93 1.63
C TYR A 4 -6.10 10.80 2.62
N GLU A 5 -7.07 9.95 2.30
CA GLU A 5 -7.36 8.73 3.06
C GLU A 5 -6.76 7.51 2.36
N MET A 6 -6.52 6.45 3.11
CA MET A 6 -6.01 5.19 2.57
C MET A 6 -6.80 4.02 3.14
N GLU A 7 -7.33 3.19 2.24
CA GLU A 7 -7.98 1.94 2.57
C GLU A 7 -7.12 0.77 2.05
N ILE A 8 -6.73 -0.13 2.94
CA ILE A 8 -5.98 -1.33 2.58
C ILE A 8 -6.87 -2.55 2.75
N THR A 9 -7.04 -3.35 1.70
CA THR A 9 -7.79 -4.60 1.77
C THR A 9 -7.05 -5.64 2.61
N ASP A 10 -7.78 -6.59 3.19
CA ASP A 10 -7.17 -7.63 4.01
C ASP A 10 -6.20 -8.52 3.21
N GLU A 11 -6.51 -8.78 1.92
CA GLU A 11 -5.62 -9.48 1.00
C GLU A 11 -4.27 -8.76 0.81
N ALA A 12 -4.29 -7.42 0.76
CA ALA A 12 -3.06 -6.62 0.67
C ALA A 12 -2.28 -6.65 1.99
N LYS A 13 -2.97 -6.60 3.14
CA LYS A 13 -2.32 -6.74 4.47
C LYS A 13 -1.66 -8.10 4.61
N GLU A 14 -2.34 -9.18 4.23
CA GLU A 14 -1.79 -10.54 4.26
C GLU A 14 -0.58 -10.68 3.33
N PHE A 15 -0.64 -10.09 2.13
CA PHE A 15 0.49 -10.08 1.21
C PHE A 15 1.72 -9.42 1.83
N VAL A 16 1.58 -8.20 2.37
CA VAL A 16 2.70 -7.48 3.00
C VAL A 16 3.19 -8.23 4.25
N ALA A 17 2.30 -8.79 5.04
CA ALA A 17 2.64 -9.61 6.20
C ALA A 17 3.46 -10.84 5.80
N SER A 18 3.08 -11.54 4.72
CA SER A 18 3.81 -12.70 4.21
C SER A 18 5.21 -12.34 3.70
N LYS A 19 5.38 -11.16 3.09
CA LYS A 19 6.68 -10.66 2.61
C LYS A 19 7.55 -10.09 3.73
N GLY A 20 6.91 -9.60 4.78
CA GLY A 20 7.55 -8.99 5.95
C GLY A 20 7.83 -9.95 7.11
N TYR A 21 7.44 -11.22 6.99
CA TYR A 21 7.62 -12.24 8.00
C TYR A 21 8.78 -13.16 7.62
N ASP A 22 9.76 -13.24 8.50
CA ASP A 22 10.87 -14.19 8.37
C ASP A 22 10.92 -15.08 9.62
N VAL A 23 11.06 -16.39 9.45
CA VAL A 23 11.04 -17.35 10.58
C VAL A 23 12.18 -17.08 11.57
N GLN A 24 13.33 -16.62 11.11
CA GLN A 24 14.49 -16.32 11.94
C GLN A 24 14.41 -14.93 12.59
N PHE A 25 13.78 -13.97 11.91
CA PHE A 25 13.75 -12.56 12.36
C PHE A 25 12.38 -12.08 12.86
N GLY A 26 11.35 -12.93 12.81
CA GLY A 26 9.96 -12.59 13.12
C GLY A 26 9.42 -11.48 12.20
N ALA A 27 8.61 -10.59 12.76
CA ALA A 27 8.04 -9.43 12.04
C ALA A 27 9.02 -8.25 11.88
N ARG A 28 10.31 -8.39 12.21
CA ARG A 28 11.28 -7.30 12.02
C ARG A 28 11.38 -6.81 10.57
N PRO A 29 11.33 -7.67 9.54
CA PRO A 29 11.30 -7.23 8.15
C PRO A 29 9.99 -6.54 7.75
N LEU A 30 8.92 -6.64 8.55
CA LEU A 30 7.60 -6.11 8.21
C LEU A 30 7.61 -4.62 7.96
N LYS A 31 8.36 -3.87 8.77
CA LYS A 31 8.52 -2.42 8.55
C LYS A 31 9.07 -2.14 7.15
N ARG A 32 10.09 -2.89 6.72
CA ARG A 32 10.71 -2.73 5.40
C ARG A 32 9.76 -3.15 4.28
N ALA A 33 8.98 -4.21 4.48
CA ALA A 33 7.98 -4.64 3.51
C ALA A 33 6.88 -3.59 3.32
N ILE A 34 6.40 -2.97 4.42
CA ILE A 34 5.44 -1.86 4.34
C ILE A 34 6.04 -0.68 3.58
N GLN A 35 7.27 -0.28 3.88
CA GLN A 35 7.92 0.84 3.17
C GLN A 35 8.03 0.54 1.67
N ASN A 36 8.63 -0.59 1.31
CA ASN A 36 8.89 -0.93 -0.09
C ASN A 36 7.61 -1.18 -0.91
N HIS A 37 6.56 -1.74 -0.30
CA HIS A 37 5.35 -2.12 -1.04
C HIS A 37 4.23 -1.09 -0.95
N ILE A 38 4.10 -0.37 0.16
CA ILE A 38 3.04 0.62 0.39
C ILE A 38 3.58 2.03 0.19
N GLU A 39 4.62 2.41 0.93
CA GLU A 39 5.14 3.79 0.93
C GLU A 39 5.71 4.21 -0.43
N ASP A 40 6.46 3.32 -1.09
CA ASP A 40 7.01 3.57 -2.42
C ASP A 40 5.89 3.76 -3.46
N GLY A 41 4.87 2.91 -3.44
CA GLY A 41 3.74 3.01 -4.38
C GLY A 41 2.89 4.26 -4.16
N LEU A 42 2.65 4.63 -2.90
CA LEU A 42 1.99 5.90 -2.57
C LEU A 42 2.82 7.10 -3.02
N SER A 43 4.14 7.06 -2.83
CA SER A 43 5.04 8.13 -3.25
C SER A 43 4.97 8.36 -4.75
N GLU A 44 4.92 7.29 -5.54
CA GLU A 44 4.80 7.37 -7.00
C GLU A 44 3.48 8.02 -7.44
N LEU A 45 2.36 7.70 -6.78
CA LEU A 45 1.05 8.34 -7.06
C LEU A 45 1.00 9.80 -6.63
N ILE A 46 1.65 10.15 -5.53
CA ILE A 46 1.76 11.55 -5.09
C ILE A 46 2.61 12.34 -6.09
N LEU A 47 3.70 11.74 -6.58
CA LEU A 47 4.60 12.35 -7.57
C LEU A 47 3.96 12.46 -8.96
N SER A 48 3.06 11.56 -9.35
CA SER A 48 2.32 11.65 -10.61
C SER A 48 1.32 12.80 -10.61
N GLY A 49 0.93 13.30 -9.44
CA GLY A 49 -0.03 14.41 -9.28
C GLY A 49 -1.48 14.00 -9.54
N GLU A 50 -1.75 12.69 -9.60
CA GLU A 50 -3.11 12.15 -9.81
C GLU A 50 -3.96 12.22 -8.54
N ILE A 51 -3.34 12.20 -7.36
CA ILE A 51 -4.01 12.32 -6.06
C ILE A 51 -4.28 13.79 -5.69
N LYS A 52 -5.51 14.07 -5.29
CA LYS A 52 -5.95 15.36 -4.75
C LYS A 52 -6.37 15.24 -3.29
N ALA A 53 -6.32 16.36 -2.58
CA ALA A 53 -6.81 16.42 -1.21
C ALA A 53 -8.31 16.09 -1.20
N GLY A 54 -8.70 15.11 -0.40
CA GLY A 54 -10.03 14.51 -0.31
C GLY A 54 -10.12 13.11 -0.91
N ASP A 55 -9.14 12.68 -1.72
CA ASP A 55 -9.17 11.37 -2.34
C ASP A 55 -8.86 10.24 -1.34
N THR A 56 -9.50 9.09 -1.57
CA THR A 56 -9.23 7.85 -0.84
C THR A 56 -8.46 6.90 -1.74
N ILE A 57 -7.29 6.45 -1.29
CA ILE A 57 -6.44 5.52 -2.02
C ILE A 57 -6.75 4.11 -1.56
N LYS A 58 -7.27 3.29 -2.46
CA LYS A 58 -7.56 1.88 -2.20
C LYS A 58 -6.40 1.01 -2.64
N VAL A 59 -5.79 0.32 -1.68
CA VAL A 59 -4.68 -0.61 -1.89
C VAL A 59 -5.20 -2.04 -1.84
N SER A 60 -4.99 -2.78 -2.92
CA SER A 60 -5.40 -4.18 -3.06
C SER A 60 -4.27 -5.06 -3.57
N LYS A 61 -4.35 -6.37 -3.31
CA LYS A 61 -3.38 -7.33 -3.84
C LYS A 61 -3.70 -7.62 -5.31
N GLU A 62 -2.71 -7.55 -6.19
CA GLU A 62 -2.87 -7.99 -7.57
C GLU A 62 -3.00 -9.53 -7.60
N LYS A 63 -4.00 -10.05 -8.34
CA LYS A 63 -4.34 -11.48 -8.30
C LYS A 63 -3.24 -12.37 -8.89
N ASP A 64 -2.56 -11.89 -9.94
CA ASP A 64 -1.62 -12.67 -10.75
C ASP A 64 -0.17 -12.17 -10.66
N SER A 65 0.12 -11.29 -9.69
CA SER A 65 1.40 -10.59 -9.60
C SER A 65 1.79 -10.39 -8.13
N GLU A 66 3.09 -10.37 -7.86
CA GLU A 66 3.63 -10.08 -6.53
C GLU A 66 3.71 -8.57 -6.27
N LYS A 67 2.66 -7.85 -6.64
CA LYS A 67 2.56 -6.40 -6.50
C LYS A 67 1.23 -6.01 -5.87
N LEU A 68 1.23 -4.82 -5.29
CA LEU A 68 0.03 -4.16 -4.83
C LEU A 68 -0.48 -3.24 -5.94
N LYS A 69 -1.80 -3.20 -6.07
CA LYS A 69 -2.50 -2.28 -6.95
C LYS A 69 -3.06 -1.14 -6.12
N PHE A 70 -2.90 0.07 -6.62
CA PHE A 70 -3.40 1.29 -6.01
C PHE A 70 -4.45 1.90 -6.93
N ASP A 71 -5.66 2.09 -6.41
CA ASP A 71 -6.77 2.70 -7.11
C ASP A 71 -7.19 3.97 -6.37
N ILE A 72 -7.36 5.08 -7.10
CA ILE A 72 -7.84 6.34 -6.52
C ILE A 72 -9.37 6.32 -6.54
N VAL A 73 -9.98 6.42 -5.37
CA VAL A 73 -11.42 6.55 -5.17
C VAL A 73 -11.67 7.98 -4.71
N SER A 74 -12.04 8.86 -5.65
CA SER A 74 -12.45 10.22 -5.29
C SER A 74 -13.77 10.17 -4.52
N ALA A 75 -13.82 10.88 -3.39
CA ALA A 75 -15.07 11.20 -2.73
C ALA A 75 -15.81 12.21 -3.63
N GLU A 76 -16.88 11.75 -4.27
CA GLU A 76 -17.77 12.56 -5.11
C GLU A 76 -18.48 13.67 -4.29
#